data_AF-A0A933LF25-F1
#
_entry.id   AF-A0A933LF25-F1
#
_cell.length_a   1.000
_cell.length_b   1.000
_cell.length_c   1.000
_cell.angle_alpha   90.00
_cell.angle_beta   90.00
_cell.angle_gamma   90.00
#
_symmetry.space_group_name_H-M   'P 1'
#
loop_
_entity.id
_entity.type
_entity.pdbx_description
1 polymer ?
#
loop_
_entity_poly.entity_id
_entity_poly.type
_entity_poly.pdbx_seq_one_letter_code
_entity_poly.pdbx_strand_id
1 'polypeptide(L)'
;MRHSKAFLLLFVVMLLIVALGGLVFSQTPTARIIVKGVSPQLIRDLPSPKPFTTVSSGLPNVGRGSNVWLEAKAVRGVDLAHLHYDTITSVTWRVISKPIGSLATIMATDTATALMGLTAVMVPDSLGQYQIGLSVTTGNGTSTEAIQYINAAHYVGVGNIVGSATSPECALCHISKETEWKETGHASIFSYNVDSSDHYADRCISCHTVGYDTTSTSVNNGFDDVAAALGWHVPTPQVPGTWDSIKANYPQLAKLANIQCENCHGPGSSHLGATDKNKIAASYSADMCGQCHDRKTGHIKNYEWSNSAHSRSVAEGENIEYMNRSSCSRCHTAPGFVREIIKGEASAAPYADVQPITCAACHDPHSDGHEVQLRRPSIAEACTGCHVTRISSFSGLHHSHQAPMLAGSNGTPYNGEAGPIGNWSGWQLPGYRYPNSSHSSIEEKCAQCHMATVTEMADTALIPIPYTQWRNKMGGHTFSVVWNHDTPDDATDDIVNPYGCRECHGVVSMEFVEQSQATIHVLLDELRALLPHRTSGDTSAPKFHTDASLTKVQKVGAYNWYFVNNDNSYGVHNHNYAKALLEASIEQLKLGAGAAGLVGISDVPND
;
A
#
# COMPACT_ATOMS: atom_id res chain seq x y z
N MET A 1 -57.48 -40.72 2.95
CA MET A 1 -57.61 -39.37 3.57
C MET A 1 -56.46 -38.97 4.52
N ARG A 2 -55.64 -39.88 5.07
CA ARG A 2 -54.48 -39.52 5.93
C ARG A 2 -53.24 -39.00 5.16
N HIS A 3 -52.98 -39.48 3.94
CA HIS A 3 -51.79 -39.08 3.17
C HIS A 3 -51.86 -37.68 2.54
N SER A 4 -53.06 -37.17 2.26
CA SER A 4 -53.25 -35.84 1.66
C SER A 4 -53.00 -34.69 2.65
N LYS A 5 -53.24 -34.91 3.96
CA LYS A 5 -52.97 -33.91 5.00
C LYS A 5 -51.47 -33.73 5.28
N ALA A 6 -50.68 -34.79 5.20
CA ALA A 6 -49.23 -34.73 5.40
C ALA A 6 -48.51 -34.02 4.25
N PHE A 7 -48.97 -34.24 3.01
CA PHE A 7 -48.42 -33.58 1.83
C PHE A 7 -48.72 -32.07 1.81
N LEU A 8 -49.93 -31.68 2.23
CA LEU A 8 -50.31 -30.27 2.36
C LEU A 8 -49.49 -29.56 3.46
N LEU A 9 -49.21 -30.25 4.58
CA LEU A 9 -48.39 -29.70 5.66
C LEU A 9 -46.94 -29.50 5.21
N LEU A 10 -46.35 -30.46 4.50
CA LEU A 10 -45.00 -30.34 3.95
C LEU A 10 -44.89 -29.22 2.92
N PHE A 11 -45.89 -29.06 2.06
CA PHE A 11 -45.92 -28.01 1.05
C PHE A 11 -46.06 -26.61 1.68
N VAL A 12 -46.87 -26.48 2.74
CA VAL A 12 -47.02 -25.23 3.50
C VAL A 12 -45.74 -24.90 4.29
N VAL A 13 -45.07 -25.89 4.88
CA VAL A 13 -43.78 -25.70 5.55
C VAL A 13 -42.68 -25.31 4.55
N MET A 14 -42.66 -25.91 3.35
CA MET A 14 -41.71 -25.56 2.31
C MET A 14 -41.96 -24.15 1.74
N LEU A 15 -43.22 -23.73 1.58
CA LEU A 15 -43.60 -22.36 1.23
C LEU A 15 -43.26 -21.35 2.34
N LEU A 16 -43.41 -21.73 3.62
CA LEU A 16 -42.97 -20.92 4.76
C LEU A 16 -41.44 -20.78 4.79
N ILE A 17 -40.68 -21.85 4.51
CA ILE A 17 -39.21 -21.81 4.44
C ILE A 17 -38.73 -20.99 3.23
N VAL A 18 -39.41 -21.05 2.09
CA VAL A 18 -39.11 -20.19 0.92
C VAL A 18 -39.52 -18.72 1.18
N ALA A 19 -40.61 -18.47 1.91
CA ALA A 19 -41.02 -17.14 2.33
C ALA A 19 -40.11 -16.56 3.44
N LEU A 20 -39.53 -17.40 4.30
CA LEU A 20 -38.53 -17.03 5.32
C LEU A 20 -37.12 -16.91 4.73
N GLY A 21 -36.82 -17.64 3.64
CA GLY A 21 -35.55 -17.55 2.91
C GLY A 21 -35.41 -16.30 2.04
N GLY A 22 -36.48 -15.52 1.88
CA GLY A 22 -36.52 -14.24 1.17
C GLY A 22 -36.40 -13.00 2.07
N LEU A 23 -36.16 -13.16 3.38
CA LEU A 23 -35.82 -12.03 4.25
C LEU A 23 -34.38 -11.60 3.96
N VAL A 24 -34.21 -10.79 2.91
CA VAL A 24 -33.05 -9.93 2.78
C VAL A 24 -33.12 -8.98 3.98
N PHE A 25 -32.44 -9.30 5.07
CA PHE A 25 -32.25 -8.34 6.16
C PHE A 25 -31.54 -7.13 5.54
N SER A 26 -32.28 -6.02 5.38
CA SER A 26 -31.68 -4.73 5.06
C SER A 26 -30.69 -4.41 6.17
N GLN A 27 -29.42 -4.66 5.93
CA GLN A 27 -28.38 -4.39 6.90
C GLN A 27 -28.19 -2.89 6.97
N THR A 28 -28.44 -2.34 8.16
CA THR A 28 -28.16 -0.94 8.45
C THR A 28 -26.69 -0.65 8.17
N PRO A 29 -26.35 0.47 7.49
CA PRO A 29 -24.96 0.81 7.24
C PRO A 29 -24.21 1.07 8.55
N THR A 30 -22.91 0.82 8.56
CA THR A 30 -21.99 1.19 9.63
C THR A 30 -21.23 2.45 9.20
N ALA A 31 -21.38 3.54 9.96
CA ALA A 31 -20.58 4.74 9.75
C ALA A 31 -19.11 4.50 10.13
N ARG A 32 -18.20 5.14 9.40
CA ARG A 32 -16.78 5.22 9.72
C ARG A 32 -16.30 6.65 9.56
N ILE A 33 -15.58 7.13 10.57
CA ILE A 33 -14.91 8.43 10.56
C ILE A 33 -13.45 8.18 10.22
N ILE A 34 -12.98 8.76 9.12
CA ILE A 34 -11.57 8.75 8.74
C ILE A 34 -10.97 10.10 9.10
N VAL A 35 -9.90 10.11 9.89
CA VAL A 35 -9.08 11.31 10.07
C VAL A 35 -8.17 11.40 8.84
N LYS A 36 -8.45 12.37 7.99
CA LYS A 36 -7.86 12.43 6.64
C LYS A 36 -6.48 13.06 6.70
N GLY A 37 -5.47 12.31 6.30
CA GLY A 37 -4.18 12.88 5.98
C GLY A 37 -4.22 13.61 4.64
N VAL A 38 -3.60 14.78 4.62
CA VAL A 38 -3.67 15.72 3.51
C VAL A 38 -2.26 16.13 3.15
N SER A 39 -1.84 15.80 1.93
CA SER A 39 -0.53 16.12 1.42
C SER A 39 -0.49 17.44 0.66
N PRO A 40 0.70 18.04 0.46
CA PRO A 40 0.84 19.25 -0.35
C PRO A 40 0.37 19.08 -1.80
N GLN A 41 0.59 17.91 -2.41
CA GLN A 41 0.14 17.67 -3.80
C GLN A 41 -1.37 17.45 -3.89
N LEU A 42 -1.97 16.75 -2.93
CA LEU A 42 -3.43 16.60 -2.87
C LEU A 42 -4.10 17.98 -2.86
N ILE A 43 -3.65 18.91 -2.01
CA ILE A 43 -4.20 20.27 -1.96
C ILE A 43 -4.08 20.97 -3.31
N ARG A 44 -2.97 20.78 -4.04
CA ARG A 44 -2.76 21.37 -5.37
C ARG A 44 -3.72 20.80 -6.42
N ASP A 45 -4.05 19.52 -6.32
CA ASP A 45 -4.85 18.80 -7.30
C ASP A 45 -6.37 18.93 -7.04
N LEU A 46 -6.79 19.30 -5.83
CA LEU A 46 -8.20 19.49 -5.49
C LEU A 46 -8.84 20.68 -6.26
N PRO A 47 -10.06 20.50 -6.80
CA PRO A 47 -10.82 21.57 -7.43
C PRO A 47 -11.31 22.59 -6.39
N SER A 48 -11.60 23.82 -6.85
CA SER A 48 -12.19 24.85 -6.00
C SER A 48 -13.72 24.72 -5.93
N PRO A 49 -14.37 24.93 -4.76
CA PRO A 49 -13.76 25.16 -3.45
C PRO A 49 -13.08 23.89 -2.91
N LYS A 50 -11.88 24.04 -2.33
CA LYS A 50 -11.09 22.90 -1.87
C LYS A 50 -11.67 22.35 -0.56
N PRO A 51 -11.97 21.04 -0.49
CA PRO A 51 -12.43 20.42 0.76
C PRO A 51 -11.33 20.40 1.84
N PHE A 52 -10.05 20.42 1.41
CA PHE A 52 -8.89 20.46 2.30
C PHE A 52 -7.95 21.58 1.87
N THR A 53 -7.50 22.39 2.82
CA THR A 53 -6.72 23.61 2.53
C THR A 53 -5.33 23.63 3.15
N THR A 54 -5.06 22.76 4.13
CA THR A 54 -3.78 22.69 4.85
C THR A 54 -3.33 21.25 4.99
N VAL A 55 -2.01 21.06 5.05
CA VAL A 55 -1.40 19.75 5.27
C VAL A 55 -1.89 19.18 6.60
N SER A 56 -2.08 17.87 6.65
CA SER A 56 -2.41 17.15 7.87
C SER A 56 -1.80 15.77 7.83
N SER A 57 -1.38 15.30 8.99
CA SER A 57 -0.90 13.93 9.15
C SER A 57 -2.05 12.93 8.90
N GLY A 58 -3.26 13.23 9.37
CA GLY A 58 -4.32 12.22 9.45
C GLY A 58 -4.26 11.41 10.75
N LEU A 59 -3.40 11.81 11.69
CA LEU A 59 -3.42 11.26 13.04
C LEU A 59 -4.58 11.86 13.85
N PRO A 60 -5.18 11.08 14.75
CA PRO A 60 -6.18 11.59 15.69
C PRO A 60 -5.57 12.43 16.83
N ASN A 61 -4.24 12.50 16.96
CA ASN A 61 -3.55 13.39 17.89
C ASN A 61 -2.91 14.56 17.13
N VAL A 62 -3.31 15.77 17.45
CA VAL A 62 -3.00 16.96 16.65
C VAL A 62 -2.55 18.12 17.52
N GLY A 63 -1.86 19.07 16.88
CA GLY A 63 -1.51 20.35 17.51
C GLY A 63 -2.78 21.10 17.91
N ARG A 64 -2.76 21.75 19.06
CA ARG A 64 -3.81 22.71 19.43
C ARG A 64 -3.94 23.77 18.33
N GLY A 65 -5.13 23.90 17.77
CA GLY A 65 -5.45 24.88 16.75
C GLY A 65 -5.16 24.44 15.32
N SER A 66 -4.61 23.24 15.12
CA SER A 66 -4.41 22.65 13.80
C SER A 66 -5.74 22.14 13.22
N ASN A 67 -5.84 22.17 11.89
CA ASN A 67 -7.00 21.61 11.19
C ASN A 67 -7.01 20.07 11.29
N VAL A 68 -8.17 19.53 11.68
CA VAL A 68 -8.46 18.10 11.63
C VAL A 68 -9.47 17.87 10.52
N TRP A 69 -8.99 17.30 9.42
CA TRP A 69 -9.83 16.93 8.29
C TRP A 69 -10.47 15.56 8.53
N LEU A 70 -11.76 15.46 8.25
CA LEU A 70 -12.56 14.27 8.52
C LEU A 70 -13.30 13.86 7.25
N GLU A 71 -13.40 12.56 7.02
CA GLU A 71 -14.17 11.97 5.92
C GLU A 71 -15.15 10.92 6.45
N ALA A 72 -16.38 10.99 5.98
CA ALA A 72 -17.43 10.03 6.27
C ALA A 72 -17.40 8.89 5.25
N LYS A 73 -17.33 7.66 5.75
CA LYS A 73 -17.58 6.45 4.96
C LYS A 73 -18.76 5.68 5.55
N ALA A 74 -19.49 4.98 4.70
CA ALA A 74 -20.50 4.02 5.09
C ALA A 74 -20.10 2.65 4.54
N VAL A 75 -20.05 1.65 5.41
CA VAL A 75 -19.82 0.26 5.01
C VAL A 75 -20.98 -0.62 5.42
N ARG A 76 -21.26 -1.65 4.64
CA ARG A 76 -22.32 -2.63 4.92
C ARG A 76 -21.79 -4.03 4.67
N GLY A 77 -22.16 -4.97 5.55
CA GLY A 77 -21.73 -6.37 5.52
C GLY A 77 -21.75 -6.96 6.92
N VAL A 78 -21.92 -8.28 7.02
CA VAL A 78 -21.93 -9.04 8.29
C VAL A 78 -20.57 -9.61 8.66
N ASP A 79 -19.66 -9.69 7.70
CA ASP A 79 -18.29 -10.18 7.87
C ASP A 79 -17.38 -9.46 6.86
N LEU A 80 -16.06 -9.57 7.07
CA LEU A 80 -15.05 -8.92 6.23
C LEU A 80 -15.14 -9.32 4.75
N ALA A 81 -15.68 -10.50 4.43
CA ALA A 81 -15.78 -11.00 3.06
C ALA A 81 -16.92 -10.37 2.25
N HIS A 82 -17.88 -9.73 2.92
CA HIS A 82 -19.04 -9.10 2.29
C HIS A 82 -19.15 -7.61 2.62
N LEU A 83 -18.04 -6.96 3.00
CA LEU A 83 -18.00 -5.53 3.27
C LEU A 83 -17.99 -4.74 1.96
N HIS A 84 -19.01 -3.91 1.76
CA HIS A 84 -19.12 -2.99 0.64
C HIS A 84 -19.25 -1.54 1.13
N TYR A 85 -18.68 -0.59 0.39
CA TYR A 85 -18.97 0.82 0.61
C TYR A 85 -20.36 1.14 0.07
N ASP A 86 -21.21 1.70 0.91
CA ASP A 86 -22.54 2.15 0.51
C ASP A 86 -22.51 3.62 0.11
N THR A 87 -23.32 3.97 -0.89
CA THR A 87 -23.52 5.37 -1.28
C THR A 87 -24.25 6.12 -0.17
N ILE A 88 -23.58 7.12 0.39
CA ILE A 88 -24.13 8.00 1.42
C ILE A 88 -25.07 9.03 0.78
N THR A 89 -26.26 9.18 1.35
CA THR A 89 -27.27 10.16 0.93
C THR A 89 -27.33 11.36 1.88
N SER A 90 -27.01 11.17 3.15
CA SER A 90 -26.87 12.27 4.11
C SER A 90 -25.92 11.90 5.25
N VAL A 91 -25.34 12.92 5.87
CA VAL A 91 -24.44 12.80 7.02
C VAL A 91 -24.83 13.78 8.11
N THR A 92 -24.55 13.42 9.35
CA THR A 92 -24.67 14.32 10.49
C THR A 92 -23.43 14.19 11.34
N TRP A 93 -22.65 15.26 11.37
CA TRP A 93 -21.49 15.41 12.23
C TRP A 93 -21.88 16.10 13.53
N ARG A 94 -21.32 15.67 14.65
CA ARG A 94 -21.47 16.37 15.92
C ARG A 94 -20.24 16.28 16.80
N VAL A 95 -20.01 17.31 17.60
CA VAL A 95 -19.07 17.23 18.73
C VAL A 95 -19.85 16.71 19.94
N ILE A 96 -19.61 15.46 20.31
CA ILE A 96 -20.29 14.77 21.43
C ILE A 96 -19.80 15.33 22.78
N SER A 97 -18.48 15.46 22.91
CA SER A 97 -17.84 16.05 24.09
C SER A 97 -16.57 16.78 23.69
N LYS A 98 -16.18 17.77 24.48
CA LYS A 98 -15.00 18.61 24.28
C LYS A 98 -14.48 19.14 25.63
N PRO A 99 -13.22 19.61 25.71
CA PRO A 99 -12.67 20.18 26.94
C PRO A 99 -13.50 21.36 27.46
N ILE A 100 -13.49 21.57 28.77
CA ILE A 100 -14.19 22.70 29.41
C ILE A 100 -13.67 24.01 28.82
N GLY A 101 -14.59 24.89 28.42
CA GLY A 101 -14.27 26.19 27.82
C GLY A 101 -13.97 26.15 26.31
N SER A 102 -13.87 24.96 25.70
CA SER A 102 -13.72 24.84 24.25
C SER A 102 -14.98 25.31 23.50
N LEU A 103 -14.78 26.11 22.47
CA LEU A 103 -15.79 26.57 21.51
C LEU A 103 -15.75 25.81 20.19
N ALA A 104 -14.83 24.85 20.03
CA ALA A 104 -14.70 24.04 18.82
C ALA A 104 -16.04 23.49 18.33
N THR A 105 -16.23 23.59 17.01
CA THR A 105 -17.35 23.05 16.24
C THR A 105 -16.81 22.21 15.09
N ILE A 106 -17.71 21.51 14.40
CA ILE A 106 -17.42 20.77 13.18
C ILE A 106 -18.16 21.43 12.02
N MET A 107 -17.46 21.63 10.90
CA MET A 107 -17.98 22.31 9.73
C MET A 107 -17.81 21.43 8.49
N ALA A 108 -18.86 21.26 7.69
CA ALA A 108 -18.77 20.58 6.41
C ALA A 108 -17.91 21.39 5.42
N THR A 109 -17.09 20.70 4.62
CA THR A 109 -16.11 21.33 3.72
C THR A 109 -16.44 21.19 2.23
N ASP A 110 -17.37 20.32 1.86
CA ASP A 110 -17.78 19.99 0.48
C ASP A 110 -19.19 20.48 0.12
N THR A 111 -19.60 21.62 0.70
CA THR A 111 -20.96 22.18 0.61
C THR A 111 -21.46 22.53 -0.80
N ALA A 112 -20.61 22.44 -1.82
CA ALA A 112 -20.91 22.82 -3.21
C ALA A 112 -21.15 21.64 -4.18
N THR A 113 -21.01 20.38 -3.75
CA THR A 113 -21.20 19.21 -4.63
C THR A 113 -22.50 18.47 -4.31
N ALA A 114 -22.96 17.59 -5.23
CA ALA A 114 -24.10 16.68 -4.98
C ALA A 114 -23.85 15.67 -3.82
N LEU A 115 -22.67 15.71 -3.20
CA LEU A 115 -22.19 14.88 -2.10
C LEU A 115 -22.05 15.72 -0.81
N MET A 116 -23.07 16.51 -0.45
CA MET A 116 -22.99 17.49 0.65
C MET A 116 -22.68 16.83 2.01
N GLY A 117 -21.59 17.24 2.66
CA GLY A 117 -21.22 16.96 4.04
C GLY A 117 -20.30 15.76 4.27
N LEU A 118 -19.84 15.06 3.22
CA LEU A 118 -18.99 13.87 3.38
C LEU A 118 -17.64 14.20 3.98
N THR A 119 -17.15 15.41 3.78
CA THR A 119 -15.92 15.94 4.36
C THR A 119 -16.25 17.04 5.37
N ALA A 120 -15.47 17.07 6.45
CA ALA A 120 -15.61 18.08 7.48
C ALA A 120 -14.25 18.51 8.05
N VAL A 121 -14.24 19.66 8.70
CA VAL A 121 -13.11 20.17 9.47
C VAL A 121 -13.54 20.50 10.89
N MET A 122 -12.68 20.20 11.84
CA MET A 122 -12.73 20.75 13.18
C MET A 122 -11.37 21.35 13.55
N VAL A 123 -11.39 22.35 14.41
CA VAL A 123 -10.18 23.00 14.93
C VAL A 123 -10.21 22.90 16.46
N PRO A 124 -9.40 22.01 17.07
CA PRO A 124 -9.32 21.88 18.51
C PRO A 124 -8.69 23.13 19.14
N ASP A 125 -9.47 23.93 19.83
CA ASP A 125 -9.05 25.22 20.41
C ASP A 125 -8.50 25.14 21.86
N SER A 126 -8.61 23.98 22.49
CA SER A 126 -8.18 23.71 23.86
C SER A 126 -7.46 22.35 23.94
N LEU A 127 -6.55 22.22 24.89
CA LEU A 127 -5.87 20.95 25.16
C LEU A 127 -6.84 19.89 25.69
N GLY A 128 -6.61 18.64 25.31
CA GLY A 128 -7.36 17.48 25.77
C GLY A 128 -8.19 16.81 24.68
N GLN A 129 -9.17 16.02 25.11
CA GLN A 129 -9.91 15.13 24.23
C GLN A 129 -11.23 15.72 23.76
N TYR A 130 -11.49 15.48 22.48
CA TYR A 130 -12.72 15.75 21.77
C TYR A 130 -13.29 14.43 21.30
N GLN A 131 -14.61 14.30 21.37
CA GLN A 131 -15.32 13.14 20.87
C GLN A 131 -16.21 13.57 19.71
N ILE A 132 -15.93 13.03 18.53
CA ILE A 132 -16.63 13.35 17.30
C ILE A 132 -17.56 12.21 16.95
N GLY A 133 -18.80 12.58 16.64
CA GLY A 133 -19.88 11.71 16.27
C GLY A 133 -20.22 11.84 14.79
N LEU A 134 -20.48 10.71 14.14
CA LEU A 134 -20.97 10.64 12.77
C LEU A 134 -22.13 9.66 12.67
N SER A 135 -23.26 10.14 12.15
CA SER A 135 -24.34 9.30 11.63
C SER A 135 -24.44 9.48 10.13
N VAL A 136 -24.57 8.38 9.39
CA VAL A 136 -24.73 8.39 7.92
C VAL A 136 -26.05 7.74 7.53
N THR A 137 -26.71 8.27 6.52
CA THR A 137 -27.87 7.63 5.89
C THR A 137 -27.49 7.18 4.50
N THR A 138 -27.97 5.98 4.12
CA THR A 138 -27.78 5.38 2.80
C THR A 138 -29.15 4.90 2.29
N GLY A 139 -29.19 4.32 1.09
CA GLY A 139 -30.40 3.62 0.62
C GLY A 139 -30.87 2.48 1.53
N ASN A 140 -30.01 1.98 2.44
CA ASN A 140 -30.27 0.87 3.34
C ASN A 140 -30.66 1.30 4.77
N GLY A 141 -30.83 2.61 4.99
CA GLY A 141 -31.20 3.20 6.28
C GLY A 141 -30.10 4.06 6.90
N THR A 142 -30.29 4.42 8.17
CA THR A 142 -29.38 5.31 8.93
C THR A 142 -28.55 4.51 9.92
N SER A 143 -27.24 4.74 9.93
CA SER A 143 -26.29 4.06 10.80
C SER A 143 -26.49 4.38 12.27
N THR A 144 -25.99 3.49 13.14
CA THR A 144 -25.62 3.90 14.49
C THR A 144 -24.52 4.96 14.42
N GLU A 145 -24.39 5.76 15.48
CA GLU A 145 -23.36 6.77 15.52
C GLU A 145 -21.96 6.15 15.68
N ALA A 146 -21.06 6.47 14.76
CA ALA A 146 -19.64 6.21 14.90
C ALA A 146 -18.98 7.30 15.75
N ILE A 147 -18.02 6.88 16.58
CA ILE A 147 -17.29 7.77 17.48
C ILE A 147 -15.80 7.76 17.12
N GLN A 148 -15.22 8.95 16.96
CA GLN A 148 -13.79 9.17 16.82
C GLN A 148 -13.30 10.09 17.92
N TYR A 149 -12.26 9.67 18.64
CA TYR A 149 -11.57 10.53 19.60
C TYR A 149 -10.50 11.35 18.89
N ILE A 150 -10.43 12.64 19.19
CA ILE A 150 -9.36 13.54 18.74
C ILE A 150 -8.70 14.12 19.99
N ASN A 151 -7.38 14.12 20.05
CA ASN A 151 -6.62 14.67 21.16
C ASN A 151 -5.81 15.88 20.69
N ALA A 152 -6.01 17.03 21.34
CA ALA A 152 -5.22 18.22 21.13
C ALA A 152 -4.10 18.30 22.16
N ALA A 153 -2.86 18.45 21.69
CA ALA A 153 -1.66 18.52 22.51
C ALA A 153 -0.66 19.55 21.95
N HIS A 154 0.42 19.78 22.70
CA HIS A 154 1.57 20.56 22.25
C HIS A 154 2.72 19.63 21.84
N TYR A 155 3.53 20.11 20.91
CA TYR A 155 4.81 19.49 20.58
C TYR A 155 5.83 19.72 21.70
N VAL A 156 6.69 18.72 21.93
CA VAL A 156 7.64 18.71 23.05
C VAL A 156 9.07 18.43 22.61
N GLY A 157 9.24 17.77 21.47
CA GLY A 157 10.50 17.33 20.91
C GLY A 157 11.04 16.04 21.51
N VAL A 158 12.09 15.52 20.89
CA VAL A 158 12.84 14.33 21.32
C VAL A 158 13.63 14.60 22.61
N GLY A 159 14.08 15.85 22.82
CA GLY A 159 14.59 16.38 24.09
C GLY A 159 16.11 16.34 24.29
N ASN A 160 16.83 15.46 23.61
CA ASN A 160 18.29 15.31 23.77
C ASN A 160 19.13 15.98 22.66
N ILE A 161 18.51 16.83 21.84
CA ILE A 161 19.23 17.68 20.86
C ILE A 161 20.11 18.72 21.56
N VAL A 162 19.59 19.30 22.65
CA VAL A 162 20.30 20.25 23.51
C VAL A 162 20.15 19.82 24.97
N GLY A 163 21.22 19.25 25.52
CA GLY A 163 21.24 18.73 26.89
C GLY A 163 20.59 17.34 27.01
N SER A 164 20.14 17.00 28.21
CA SER A 164 19.45 15.73 28.48
C SER A 164 17.94 15.91 28.36
N ALA A 165 17.25 14.89 27.85
CA ALA A 165 15.80 14.89 27.75
C ALA A 165 15.14 14.97 29.14
N THR A 166 14.03 15.69 29.21
CA THR A 166 13.24 15.97 30.40
C THR A 166 11.76 15.69 30.13
N SER A 167 10.96 15.44 31.16
CA SER A 167 9.53 15.16 30.96
C SER A 167 8.85 16.41 30.39
N PRO A 168 8.01 16.31 29.33
CA PRO A 168 7.48 15.10 28.67
C PRO A 168 8.17 14.64 27.36
N GLU A 169 9.43 15.04 27.11
CA GLU A 169 10.17 14.78 25.87
C GLU A 169 10.41 13.27 25.60
N CYS A 170 10.42 12.86 24.32
CA CYS A 170 10.31 11.45 23.93
C CYS A 170 11.50 10.59 24.39
N ALA A 171 12.73 11.11 24.29
CA ALA A 171 13.94 10.35 24.59
C ALA A 171 14.11 10.05 26.09
N LEU A 172 13.34 10.69 26.97
CA LEU A 172 13.35 10.35 28.40
C LEU A 172 12.90 8.91 28.64
N CYS A 173 11.88 8.44 27.91
CA CYS A 173 11.31 7.10 28.08
C CYS A 173 11.67 6.14 26.94
N HIS A 174 11.90 6.66 25.72
CA HIS A 174 12.11 5.84 24.51
C HIS A 174 13.57 5.81 24.03
N ILE A 175 14.52 5.73 24.96
CA ILE A 175 15.97 5.79 24.69
C ILE A 175 16.41 4.81 23.60
N SER A 176 15.93 3.55 23.66
CA SER A 176 16.30 2.53 22.66
C SER A 176 15.89 2.93 21.25
N LYS A 177 14.70 3.50 21.08
CA LYS A 177 14.20 3.89 19.75
C LYS A 177 14.77 5.21 19.28
N GLU A 178 15.03 6.15 20.18
CA GLU A 178 15.80 7.34 19.88
C GLU A 178 17.21 6.98 19.36
N THR A 179 17.86 6.00 19.99
CA THR A 179 19.22 5.59 19.62
C THR A 179 19.29 4.96 18.22
N GLU A 180 18.22 4.32 17.75
CA GLU A 180 18.12 3.89 16.36
C GLU A 180 17.80 5.09 15.45
N TRP A 181 16.80 5.91 15.82
CA TRP A 181 16.32 7.02 14.97
C TRP A 181 17.40 8.05 14.69
N LYS A 182 18.28 8.33 15.67
CA LYS A 182 19.32 9.36 15.53
C LYS A 182 20.34 9.08 14.42
N GLU A 183 20.46 7.82 13.99
CA GLU A 183 21.34 7.42 12.89
C GLU A 183 20.68 7.66 11.51
N THR A 184 19.37 7.91 11.48
CA THR A 184 18.63 8.14 10.23
C THR A 184 18.86 9.55 9.66
N GLY A 185 18.66 9.70 8.35
CA GLY A 185 18.68 11.01 7.70
C GLY A 185 17.62 11.98 8.24
N HIS A 186 16.48 11.46 8.72
CA HIS A 186 15.43 12.27 9.36
C HIS A 186 15.93 12.99 10.62
N ALA A 187 16.82 12.37 11.38
CA ALA A 187 17.37 12.96 12.60
C ALA A 187 18.41 14.06 12.36
N SER A 188 18.87 14.25 11.12
CA SER A 188 19.97 15.16 10.81
C SER A 188 19.68 16.15 9.67
N ILE A 189 18.58 15.99 8.93
CA ILE A 189 18.32 16.73 7.70
C ILE A 189 18.30 18.26 7.86
N PHE A 190 17.71 18.79 8.93
CA PHE A 190 17.72 20.23 9.18
C PHE A 190 19.14 20.70 9.52
N SER A 191 19.77 20.04 10.49
CA SER A 191 21.11 20.40 10.96
C SER A 191 22.14 20.35 9.84
N TYR A 192 22.07 19.33 8.98
CA TYR A 192 22.94 19.21 7.81
C TYR A 192 22.69 20.36 6.81
N ASN A 193 21.43 20.64 6.50
CA ASN A 193 21.10 21.62 5.48
C ASN A 193 21.45 23.05 5.89
N VAL A 194 21.24 23.44 7.15
CA VAL A 194 21.62 24.80 7.61
C VAL A 194 23.13 25.02 7.62
N ASP A 195 23.93 23.95 7.69
CA ASP A 195 25.39 24.03 7.65
C ASP A 195 25.96 23.96 6.22
N SER A 196 25.34 23.18 5.33
CA SER A 196 26.01 22.71 4.12
C SER A 196 25.21 22.83 2.81
N SER A 197 23.91 23.13 2.85
CA SER A 197 23.08 23.17 1.63
C SER A 197 23.02 24.57 1.02
N ASP A 198 23.32 24.68 -0.27
CA ASP A 198 23.27 25.92 -1.05
C ASP A 198 21.85 26.32 -1.50
N HIS A 199 20.84 25.49 -1.23
CA HIS A 199 19.46 25.66 -1.69
C HIS A 199 18.44 25.64 -0.55
N TYR A 200 18.89 25.59 0.70
CA TYR A 200 18.02 25.58 1.87
C TYR A 200 17.39 26.96 2.12
N ALA A 201 16.10 26.98 2.44
CA ALA A 201 15.33 28.21 2.61
C ALA A 201 14.13 27.98 3.54
N ASP A 202 13.44 29.05 3.95
CA ASP A 202 12.27 28.99 4.85
C ASP A 202 11.21 27.98 4.40
N ARG A 203 10.98 27.86 3.09
CA ARG A 203 10.02 26.90 2.51
C ARG A 203 10.32 25.43 2.85
N CYS A 204 11.55 25.11 3.25
CA CYS A 204 11.98 23.75 3.60
C CYS A 204 11.67 23.39 5.05
N ILE A 205 11.46 24.39 5.93
CA ILE A 205 11.19 24.17 7.36
C ILE A 205 9.93 23.31 7.55
N SER A 206 8.90 23.52 6.71
CA SER A 206 7.61 22.81 6.81
C SER A 206 7.72 21.29 6.81
N CYS A 207 8.79 20.75 6.23
CA CYS A 207 9.03 19.30 6.20
C CYS A 207 10.19 18.87 7.10
N HIS A 208 11.06 19.77 7.52
CA HIS A 208 12.34 19.44 8.18
C HIS A 208 12.38 19.85 9.66
N THR A 209 11.25 20.19 10.26
CA THR A 209 11.14 20.53 11.69
C THR A 209 9.87 19.97 12.30
N VAL A 210 9.80 19.95 13.64
CA VAL A 210 8.64 19.47 14.39
C VAL A 210 7.53 20.51 14.42
N GLY A 211 6.30 20.08 14.11
CA GLY A 211 5.09 20.85 14.42
C GLY A 211 4.83 22.10 13.59
N TYR A 212 5.46 22.25 12.41
CA TYR A 212 5.28 23.44 11.57
C TYR A 212 3.85 23.56 11.03
N ASP A 213 3.09 24.56 11.49
CA ASP A 213 1.73 24.84 11.02
C ASP A 213 1.37 26.33 11.17
N THR A 214 1.65 27.12 10.13
CA THR A 214 1.48 28.58 10.15
C THR A 214 0.02 29.04 10.09
N THR A 215 -0.97 28.16 10.30
CA THR A 215 -2.36 28.60 10.41
C THR A 215 -2.54 29.46 11.65
N SER A 216 -3.27 30.58 11.54
CA SER A 216 -3.37 31.56 12.63
C SER A 216 -4.04 31.03 13.90
N THR A 217 -4.74 29.90 13.80
CA THR A 217 -5.33 29.20 14.95
C THR A 217 -4.36 28.25 15.61
N SER A 218 -3.34 27.74 14.90
CA SER A 218 -2.32 26.84 15.43
C SER A 218 -1.44 27.59 16.41
N VAL A 219 -1.52 27.18 17.67
CA VAL A 219 -0.62 27.62 18.73
C VAL A 219 -0.40 26.38 19.57
N ASN A 220 0.58 25.60 19.14
CA ASN A 220 0.80 24.22 19.52
C ASN A 220 2.25 23.93 19.97
N ASN A 221 3.06 24.98 20.16
CA ASN A 221 4.48 24.92 20.48
C ASN A 221 5.33 24.24 19.39
N GLY A 222 4.88 24.28 18.14
CA GLY A 222 5.63 23.84 16.98
C GLY A 222 6.84 24.74 16.72
N PHE A 223 7.70 24.30 15.78
CA PHE A 223 8.88 25.06 15.40
C PHE A 223 8.54 26.47 14.91
N ASP A 224 7.44 26.64 14.19
CA ASP A 224 6.99 27.93 13.68
C ASP A 224 6.54 28.89 14.79
N ASP A 225 5.84 28.39 15.83
CA ASP A 225 5.50 29.18 17.02
C ASP A 225 6.77 29.71 17.72
N VAL A 226 7.74 28.82 17.93
CA VAL A 226 9.01 29.16 18.60
C VAL A 226 9.84 30.11 17.73
N ALA A 227 9.94 29.85 16.43
CA ALA A 227 10.64 30.72 15.47
C ALA A 227 10.03 32.12 15.43
N ALA A 228 8.70 32.23 15.37
CA ALA A 228 7.99 33.50 15.37
C ALA A 228 8.22 34.28 16.68
N ALA A 229 8.14 33.61 17.83
CA ALA A 229 8.41 34.22 19.14
C ALA A 229 9.84 34.76 19.28
N LEU A 230 10.81 34.11 18.63
CA LEU A 230 12.22 34.49 18.64
C LEU A 230 12.61 35.46 17.50
N GLY A 231 11.71 35.71 16.54
CA GLY A 231 12.03 36.45 15.31
C GLY A 231 13.08 35.75 14.45
N TRP A 232 13.10 34.42 14.46
CA TRP A 232 14.11 33.61 13.78
C TRP A 232 13.69 33.28 12.34
N HIS A 233 14.67 33.30 11.43
CA HIS A 233 14.54 32.91 10.03
C HIS A 233 15.74 32.05 9.61
N VAL A 234 15.62 31.28 8.52
CA VAL A 234 16.73 30.47 8.03
C VAL A 234 17.93 31.38 7.70
N PRO A 235 19.11 31.14 8.30
CA PRO A 235 20.31 31.89 7.97
C PRO A 235 20.69 31.71 6.49
N THR A 236 21.07 32.80 5.83
CA THR A 236 21.57 32.79 4.44
C THR A 236 22.84 33.63 4.33
N PRO A 237 23.92 33.14 3.67
CA PRO A 237 24.07 31.78 3.15
C PRO A 237 24.21 30.73 4.27
N GLN A 238 23.91 29.47 3.95
CA GLN A 238 24.22 28.34 4.83
C GLN A 238 25.74 28.14 4.87
N VAL A 239 26.31 28.17 6.06
CA VAL A 239 27.77 28.04 6.25
C VAL A 239 28.07 27.06 7.39
N PRO A 240 29.21 26.34 7.33
CA PRO A 240 29.60 25.42 8.39
C PRO A 240 29.62 26.09 9.77
N GLY A 241 29.01 25.44 10.77
CA GLY A 241 28.91 25.95 12.15
C GLY A 241 27.63 26.75 12.44
N THR A 242 26.74 26.91 11.46
CA THR A 242 25.42 27.52 11.64
C THR A 242 24.58 26.71 12.64
N TRP A 243 24.63 25.38 12.58
CA TRP A 243 23.91 24.52 13.51
C TRP A 243 24.40 24.68 14.95
N ASP A 244 25.72 24.76 15.17
CA ASP A 244 26.30 25.02 16.49
C ASP A 244 25.87 26.39 17.03
N SER A 245 25.82 27.41 16.18
CA SER A 245 25.29 28.73 16.52
C SER A 245 23.80 28.67 16.90
N ILE A 246 22.98 27.90 16.18
CA ILE A 246 21.56 27.72 16.49
C ILE A 246 21.39 27.04 17.87
N LYS A 247 22.14 25.98 18.16
CA LYS A 247 22.09 25.32 19.47
C LYS A 247 22.49 26.27 20.61
N ALA A 248 23.51 27.09 20.41
CA ALA A 248 24.02 27.99 21.43
C ALA A 248 23.08 29.18 21.68
N ASN A 249 22.55 29.79 20.61
CA ASN A 249 21.82 31.05 20.69
C ASN A 249 20.29 30.86 20.73
N TYR A 250 19.79 29.75 20.20
CA TYR A 250 18.35 29.44 20.10
C TYR A 250 18.05 27.99 20.55
N PRO A 251 18.40 27.60 21.80
CA PRO A 251 18.26 26.22 22.25
C PRO A 251 16.82 25.71 22.23
N GLN A 252 15.83 26.57 22.46
CA GLN A 252 14.40 26.21 22.37
C GLN A 252 13.98 25.86 20.93
N LEU A 253 14.56 26.54 19.94
CA LEU A 253 14.33 26.25 18.52
C LEU A 253 15.03 24.96 18.10
N ALA A 254 16.29 24.79 18.53
CA ALA A 254 17.09 23.60 18.24
C ALA A 254 16.41 22.30 18.73
N LYS A 255 15.68 22.35 19.86
CA LYS A 255 14.90 21.21 20.38
C LYS A 255 13.84 20.68 19.41
N LEU A 256 13.36 21.50 18.48
CA LEU A 256 12.33 21.16 17.49
C LEU A 256 12.88 21.02 16.06
N ALA A 257 14.21 21.06 15.89
CA ALA A 257 14.87 20.88 14.61
C ALA A 257 14.85 19.41 14.15
N ASN A 258 15.06 19.18 12.86
CA ASN A 258 15.01 17.86 12.23
C ASN A 258 13.62 17.22 12.24
N ILE A 259 13.49 16.06 11.60
CA ILE A 259 12.25 15.27 11.56
C ILE A 259 12.29 14.28 12.72
N GLN A 260 11.53 14.55 13.76
CA GLN A 260 11.55 13.79 15.02
C GLN A 260 10.33 12.87 15.18
N CYS A 261 10.21 12.25 16.35
CA CYS A 261 9.13 11.34 16.70
C CYS A 261 7.74 11.94 16.42
N GLU A 262 7.53 13.19 16.81
CA GLU A 262 6.22 13.84 16.75
C GLU A 262 5.80 14.25 15.33
N ASN A 263 6.69 14.21 14.33
CA ASN A 263 6.32 14.39 12.93
C ASN A 263 5.49 13.20 12.39
N CYS A 264 5.66 12.01 12.99
CA CYS A 264 4.95 10.78 12.58
C CYS A 264 4.00 10.24 13.67
N HIS A 265 4.24 10.60 14.93
CA HIS A 265 3.44 10.14 16.07
C HIS A 265 2.52 11.23 16.64
N GLY A 266 2.59 12.46 16.10
CA GLY A 266 1.86 13.63 16.57
C GLY A 266 2.36 14.18 17.92
N PRO A 267 1.77 15.28 18.42
CA PRO A 267 2.24 15.94 19.64
C PRO A 267 2.06 15.09 20.90
N GLY A 268 3.12 15.05 21.72
CA GLY A 268 3.30 14.13 22.83
C GLY A 268 3.05 14.72 24.22
N SER A 269 2.71 16.00 24.37
CA SER A 269 2.56 16.63 25.70
C SER A 269 1.53 15.96 26.62
N SER A 270 0.55 15.27 26.03
CA SER A 270 -0.50 14.53 26.75
C SER A 270 -0.24 13.03 26.86
N HIS A 271 0.87 12.53 26.30
CA HIS A 271 1.20 11.11 26.27
C HIS A 271 1.57 10.60 27.67
N LEU A 272 2.74 10.95 28.23
CA LEU A 272 3.19 10.55 29.59
C LEU A 272 2.78 9.12 30.02
N GLY A 273 2.93 8.13 29.14
CA GLY A 273 2.58 6.72 29.37
C GLY A 273 1.11 6.35 29.11
N ALA A 274 0.24 7.32 28.84
CA ALA A 274 -1.13 7.12 28.43
C ALA A 274 -1.21 6.70 26.95
N THR A 275 -1.72 5.51 26.72
CA THR A 275 -1.95 4.93 25.38
C THR A 275 -3.44 4.94 24.99
N ASP A 276 -4.31 5.48 25.84
CA ASP A 276 -5.74 5.54 25.58
C ASP A 276 -6.13 6.79 24.78
N LYS A 277 -7.19 6.65 23.97
CA LYS A 277 -7.91 7.77 23.34
C LYS A 277 -7.00 8.77 22.61
N ASN A 278 -6.06 8.23 21.84
CA ASN A 278 -5.24 8.98 20.90
C ASN A 278 -4.35 10.05 21.54
N LYS A 279 -3.83 9.84 22.76
CA LYS A 279 -2.84 10.75 23.35
C LYS A 279 -1.46 10.68 22.72
N ILE A 280 -1.20 9.60 21.98
CA ILE A 280 -0.15 9.44 20.99
C ILE A 280 -0.72 8.52 19.91
N ALA A 281 -0.21 8.56 18.68
CA ALA A 281 -0.67 7.69 17.61
C ALA A 281 0.49 6.93 16.96
N ALA A 282 0.19 5.74 16.45
CA ALA A 282 1.05 5.02 15.53
C ALA A 282 0.16 4.58 14.36
N SER A 283 0.61 4.85 13.13
CA SER A 283 -0.13 4.50 11.93
C SER A 283 0.80 4.00 10.84
N TYR A 284 0.30 3.06 10.04
CA TYR A 284 0.93 2.63 8.80
C TYR A 284 0.48 3.48 7.59
N SER A 285 -0.35 4.49 7.76
CA SER A 285 -0.87 5.29 6.65
C SER A 285 0.26 5.94 5.86
N ALA A 286 0.21 5.82 4.53
CA ALA A 286 1.14 6.53 3.65
C ALA A 286 1.00 8.05 3.78
N ASP A 287 -0.15 8.54 4.26
CA ASP A 287 -0.39 9.97 4.47
C ASP A 287 0.66 10.58 5.42
N MET A 288 1.18 9.81 6.40
CA MET A 288 2.28 10.25 7.27
C MET A 288 3.49 10.73 6.47
N CYS A 289 3.91 9.92 5.51
CA CYS A 289 5.05 10.20 4.66
C CYS A 289 4.69 11.29 3.63
N GLY A 290 3.45 11.30 3.16
CA GLY A 290 2.93 12.24 2.17
C GLY A 290 2.88 13.69 2.63
N GLN A 291 2.97 13.97 3.93
CA GLN A 291 3.13 15.34 4.44
C GLN A 291 4.35 16.04 3.83
N CYS A 292 5.41 15.29 3.55
CA CYS A 292 6.68 15.79 3.04
C CYS A 292 7.05 15.21 1.67
N HIS A 293 6.84 13.89 1.48
CA HIS A 293 7.24 13.15 0.28
C HIS A 293 6.16 13.13 -0.80
N ASP A 294 5.41 14.22 -0.97
CA ASP A 294 4.38 14.33 -2.00
C ASP A 294 4.40 15.63 -2.80
N ARG A 295 5.04 15.56 -3.97
CA ARG A 295 4.96 16.57 -5.02
C ARG A 295 5.25 15.95 -6.38
N LYS A 296 4.50 16.37 -7.41
CA LYS A 296 4.68 15.90 -8.80
C LYS A 296 6.06 16.22 -9.40
N THR A 297 6.84 17.09 -8.76
CA THR A 297 8.18 17.55 -9.17
C THR A 297 9.09 17.68 -7.94
N GLY A 298 10.04 16.76 -7.79
CA GLY A 298 10.84 16.61 -6.55
C GLY A 298 9.99 16.10 -5.38
N HIS A 299 10.56 15.34 -4.43
CA HIS A 299 9.83 14.74 -3.30
C HIS A 299 8.61 13.89 -3.74
N ILE A 300 8.83 12.97 -4.67
CA ILE A 300 7.76 12.40 -5.51
C ILE A 300 7.16 11.07 -5.03
N LYS A 301 7.73 10.49 -3.98
CA LYS A 301 7.57 9.08 -3.65
C LYS A 301 6.14 8.69 -3.28
N ASN A 302 5.42 9.55 -2.56
CA ASN A 302 4.01 9.29 -2.23
C ASN A 302 3.11 9.41 -3.47
N TYR A 303 3.38 10.39 -4.35
CA TYR A 303 2.66 10.53 -5.62
C TYR A 303 2.84 9.28 -6.51
N GLU A 304 4.08 8.83 -6.70
CA GLU A 304 4.38 7.59 -7.44
C GLU A 304 3.69 6.38 -6.81
N TRP A 305 3.78 6.24 -5.49
CA TRP A 305 3.12 5.16 -4.75
C TRP A 305 1.59 5.18 -4.94
N SER A 306 0.96 6.36 -4.94
CA SER A 306 -0.50 6.50 -5.14
C SER A 306 -0.98 6.05 -6.54
N ASN A 307 -0.07 6.00 -7.51
CA ASN A 307 -0.31 5.45 -8.84
C ASN A 307 0.02 3.95 -8.95
N SER A 308 0.59 3.33 -7.90
CA SER A 308 0.91 1.91 -7.90
C SER A 308 -0.25 1.03 -7.43
N ALA A 309 -0.21 -0.25 -7.79
CA ALA A 309 -1.07 -1.27 -7.22
C ALA A 309 -0.86 -1.46 -5.70
N HIS A 310 0.29 -1.08 -5.13
CA HIS A 310 0.49 -1.16 -3.68
C HIS A 310 -0.39 -0.17 -2.90
N SER A 311 -0.80 0.94 -3.50
CA SER A 311 -1.75 1.88 -2.86
C SER A 311 -3.20 1.39 -2.86
N ARG A 312 -3.48 0.33 -3.62
CA ARG A 312 -4.80 -0.25 -3.81
C ARG A 312 -4.62 -1.75 -3.66
N SER A 313 -4.69 -2.34 -2.45
CA SER A 313 -4.32 -3.74 -2.19
C SER A 313 -5.09 -4.86 -2.96
N VAL A 314 -5.71 -4.54 -4.10
CA VAL A 314 -5.50 -4.94 -5.52
C VAL A 314 -6.83 -5.11 -6.25
N ALA A 315 -6.93 -4.44 -7.41
CA ALA A 315 -8.08 -4.24 -8.30
C ALA A 315 -9.24 -3.33 -7.82
N GLU A 316 -9.84 -2.59 -8.75
CA GLU A 316 -11.10 -1.86 -8.54
C GLU A 316 -12.21 -2.86 -8.19
N GLY A 317 -12.65 -2.86 -6.93
CA GLY A 317 -13.75 -3.69 -6.45
C GLY A 317 -13.41 -4.58 -5.25
N GLU A 318 -12.14 -4.80 -4.92
CA GLU A 318 -11.76 -5.53 -3.70
C GLU A 318 -11.56 -4.56 -2.53
N ASN A 319 -12.34 -4.76 -1.47
CA ASN A 319 -12.28 -3.94 -0.26
C ASN A 319 -11.03 -4.33 0.55
N ILE A 320 -10.19 -3.36 0.94
CA ILE A 320 -9.04 -3.57 1.83
C ILE A 320 -9.43 -4.32 3.12
N GLU A 321 -10.66 -4.12 3.58
CA GLU A 321 -11.23 -4.82 4.73
C GLU A 321 -11.35 -6.34 4.50
N TYR A 322 -11.69 -6.78 3.28
CA TYR A 322 -11.70 -8.21 2.96
C TYR A 322 -10.30 -8.79 3.00
N MET A 323 -9.32 -8.03 2.50
CA MET A 323 -7.91 -8.43 2.53
C MET A 323 -7.31 -8.43 3.94
N ASN A 324 -7.96 -7.76 4.88
CA ASN A 324 -7.62 -7.75 6.30
C ASN A 324 -8.02 -9.05 7.05
N ARG A 325 -8.10 -10.18 6.36
CA ARG A 325 -8.30 -11.50 6.97
C ARG A 325 -6.98 -12.25 7.10
N SER A 326 -6.91 -13.14 8.08
CA SER A 326 -5.76 -14.04 8.26
C SER A 326 -5.44 -14.77 6.96
N SER A 327 -4.15 -15.00 6.70
CA SER A 327 -3.54 -15.51 5.45
C SER A 327 -3.44 -14.53 4.26
N CYS A 328 -4.26 -13.48 4.21
CA CYS A 328 -4.23 -12.46 3.15
C CYS A 328 -3.51 -11.19 3.62
N SER A 329 -3.71 -10.81 4.88
CA SER A 329 -3.14 -9.62 5.49
C SER A 329 -1.63 -9.52 5.36
N ARG A 330 -0.91 -10.65 5.44
CA ARG A 330 0.56 -10.69 5.31
C ARG A 330 1.11 -10.07 4.01
N CYS A 331 0.33 -10.01 2.94
CA CYS A 331 0.77 -9.44 1.65
C CYS A 331 -0.08 -8.25 1.20
N HIS A 332 -1.27 -8.07 1.76
CA HIS A 332 -2.22 -7.05 1.31
C HIS A 332 -2.44 -5.93 2.34
N THR A 333 -1.89 -6.04 3.55
CA THR A 333 -1.90 -4.95 4.53
C THR A 333 -0.50 -4.66 5.06
N ALA A 334 -0.13 -3.38 5.17
CA ALA A 334 1.14 -2.98 5.79
C ALA A 334 1.35 -3.56 7.20
N PRO A 335 0.38 -3.48 8.14
CA PRO A 335 0.56 -4.07 9.46
C PRO A 335 0.72 -5.61 9.41
N GLY A 336 0.00 -6.28 8.51
CA GLY A 336 0.11 -7.72 8.31
C GLY A 336 1.49 -8.13 7.79
N PHE A 337 2.00 -7.42 6.78
CA PHE A 337 3.35 -7.64 6.27
C PHE A 337 4.43 -7.46 7.34
N VAL A 338 4.39 -6.34 8.07
CA VAL A 338 5.40 -6.07 9.10
C VAL A 338 5.33 -7.10 10.23
N ARG A 339 4.13 -7.51 10.64
CA ARG A 339 3.98 -8.51 11.71
C ARG A 339 4.39 -9.92 11.27
N GLU A 340 3.85 -10.39 10.16
CA GLU A 340 3.95 -11.80 9.77
C GLU A 340 5.23 -12.08 8.98
N ILE A 341 5.62 -11.17 8.07
CA ILE A 341 6.77 -11.38 7.18
C ILE A 341 8.06 -10.81 7.78
N ILE A 342 8.02 -9.60 8.34
CA ILE A 342 9.23 -8.96 8.90
C ILE A 342 9.54 -9.50 10.30
N LYS A 343 8.54 -9.59 11.19
CA LYS A 343 8.76 -10.05 12.57
C LYS A 343 8.58 -11.56 12.78
N GLY A 344 7.97 -12.28 11.82
CA GLY A 344 7.72 -13.72 11.96
C GLY A 344 6.66 -14.07 13.02
N GLU A 345 5.81 -13.11 13.38
CA GLU A 345 4.77 -13.30 14.39
C GLU A 345 3.48 -13.88 13.76
N ALA A 346 2.67 -14.58 14.56
CA ALA A 346 1.36 -15.05 14.09
C ALA A 346 0.43 -13.88 13.73
N SER A 347 -0.38 -14.04 12.68
CA SER A 347 -1.34 -13.03 12.23
C SER A 347 -2.22 -12.52 13.37
N ALA A 348 -2.37 -11.19 13.46
CA ALA A 348 -3.34 -10.55 14.36
C ALA A 348 -4.54 -9.97 13.59
N ALA A 349 -4.74 -10.40 12.33
CA ALA A 349 -5.87 -9.98 11.53
C ALA A 349 -7.22 -10.38 12.18
N PRO A 350 -8.26 -9.52 12.11
CA PRO A 350 -8.24 -8.21 11.46
C PRO A 350 -7.49 -7.14 12.25
N TYR A 351 -6.67 -6.36 11.56
CA TYR A 351 -6.01 -5.17 12.11
C TYR A 351 -7.00 -4.02 12.23
N ALA A 352 -6.82 -3.14 13.23
CA ALA A 352 -7.66 -1.95 13.41
C ALA A 352 -7.26 -0.79 12.48
N ASP A 353 -5.95 -0.56 12.31
CA ASP A 353 -5.40 0.38 11.31
C ASP A 353 -5.18 -0.36 9.99
N VAL A 354 -6.26 -0.56 9.23
CA VAL A 354 -6.18 -1.29 7.96
C VAL A 354 -5.60 -0.37 6.88
N GLN A 355 -4.32 -0.57 6.59
CA GLN A 355 -3.60 0.17 5.56
C GLN A 355 -3.15 -0.78 4.45
N PRO A 356 -3.14 -0.31 3.18
CA PRO A 356 -2.61 -1.09 2.08
C PRO A 356 -1.08 -1.25 2.22
N ILE A 357 -0.38 -1.73 1.19
CA ILE A 357 1.10 -1.79 1.25
C ILE A 357 1.66 -0.38 1.08
N THR A 358 1.89 0.30 2.21
CA THR A 358 2.37 1.69 2.28
C THR A 358 3.89 1.77 2.42
N CYS A 359 4.43 2.98 2.50
CA CYS A 359 5.86 3.25 2.71
C CYS A 359 6.41 2.50 3.94
N ALA A 360 5.67 2.50 5.05
CA ALA A 360 6.08 1.88 6.32
C ALA A 360 6.12 0.34 6.28
N ALA A 361 5.53 -0.29 5.26
CA ALA A 361 5.66 -1.72 5.02
C ALA A 361 7.10 -2.08 4.61
N CYS A 362 7.73 -1.26 3.77
CA CYS A 362 9.09 -1.50 3.27
C CYS A 362 10.17 -0.75 4.07
N HIS A 363 9.87 0.47 4.54
CA HIS A 363 10.83 1.33 5.24
C HIS A 363 10.55 1.37 6.76
N ASP A 364 11.61 1.28 7.57
CA ASP A 364 11.54 1.55 9.01
C ASP A 364 11.97 2.99 9.31
N PRO A 365 11.04 3.90 9.67
CA PRO A 365 11.39 5.30 9.93
C PRO A 365 12.32 5.49 11.14
N HIS A 366 12.55 4.46 11.95
CA HIS A 366 13.42 4.52 13.12
C HIS A 366 14.81 3.95 12.91
N SER A 367 15.10 3.25 11.80
CA SER A 367 16.36 2.52 11.68
C SER A 367 17.02 2.76 10.32
N ASP A 368 18.33 2.98 10.33
CA ASP A 368 19.21 3.05 9.17
C ASP A 368 19.96 1.73 8.92
N GLY A 369 19.57 0.64 9.61
CA GLY A 369 20.34 -0.62 9.61
C GLY A 369 20.48 -1.26 8.23
N HIS A 370 19.66 -0.85 7.25
CA HIS A 370 19.81 -1.17 5.84
C HIS A 370 19.71 0.09 4.99
N GLU A 371 20.28 0.03 3.78
CA GLU A 371 20.24 1.12 2.81
C GLU A 371 18.82 1.67 2.63
N VAL A 372 18.71 3.00 2.58
CA VAL A 372 17.43 3.73 2.49
C VAL A 372 16.38 3.29 3.52
N GLN A 373 16.82 2.84 4.70
CA GLN A 373 15.99 2.42 5.83
C GLN A 373 15.06 1.24 5.51
N LEU A 374 15.47 0.31 4.64
CA LEU A 374 14.66 -0.87 4.35
C LEU A 374 14.52 -1.79 5.58
N ARG A 375 13.36 -2.43 5.71
CA ARG A 375 13.14 -3.50 6.69
C ARG A 375 13.84 -4.81 6.31
N ARG A 376 14.23 -4.95 5.05
CA ARG A 376 14.98 -6.09 4.51
C ARG A 376 16.39 -5.64 4.10
N PRO A 377 17.38 -6.54 4.14
CA PRO A 377 18.78 -6.22 3.79
C PRO A 377 18.97 -5.70 2.36
N SER A 378 18.10 -6.09 1.43
CA SER A 378 18.18 -5.70 0.02
C SER A 378 16.81 -5.34 -0.56
N ILE A 379 16.80 -4.55 -1.63
CA ILE A 379 15.57 -4.21 -2.35
C ILE A 379 14.94 -5.48 -2.96
N ALA A 380 15.76 -6.39 -3.48
CA ALA A 380 15.30 -7.68 -3.99
C ALA A 380 14.48 -8.45 -2.93
N GLU A 381 15.00 -8.56 -1.70
CA GLU A 381 14.30 -9.23 -0.59
C GLU A 381 13.04 -8.49 -0.14
N ALA A 382 12.97 -7.17 -0.32
CA ALA A 382 11.77 -6.40 -0.03
C ALA A 382 10.60 -6.81 -0.95
N CYS A 383 10.86 -7.17 -2.21
CA CYS A 383 9.85 -7.66 -3.15
C CYS A 383 9.44 -9.11 -2.85
N THR A 384 10.42 -9.98 -2.58
CA THR A 384 10.18 -11.43 -2.45
C THR A 384 9.48 -11.85 -1.16
N GLY A 385 9.18 -10.92 -0.25
CA GLY A 385 8.33 -11.20 0.92
C GLY A 385 6.86 -11.42 0.58
N CYS A 386 6.37 -10.82 -0.51
CA CYS A 386 4.98 -10.93 -0.98
C CYS A 386 4.87 -11.61 -2.33
N HIS A 387 5.83 -11.36 -3.24
CA HIS A 387 5.85 -11.92 -4.58
C HIS A 387 6.36 -13.38 -4.58
N VAL A 388 5.57 -14.27 -3.98
CA VAL A 388 5.84 -15.72 -3.86
C VAL A 388 4.72 -16.58 -4.44
N THR A 389 5.01 -17.85 -4.67
CA THR A 389 4.00 -18.84 -5.05
C THR A 389 2.96 -19.00 -3.95
N ARG A 390 1.69 -18.83 -4.31
CA ARG A 390 0.54 -19.05 -3.44
C ARG A 390 -0.47 -19.88 -4.19
N ILE A 391 -0.83 -21.03 -3.64
CA ILE A 391 -1.90 -21.87 -4.15
C ILE A 391 -3.08 -21.74 -3.20
N SER A 392 -4.23 -21.32 -3.71
CA SER A 392 -5.49 -21.28 -2.98
C SER A 392 -6.40 -22.41 -3.46
N SER A 393 -7.22 -22.93 -2.55
CA SER A 393 -8.22 -23.94 -2.87
C SER A 393 -9.35 -23.42 -3.78
N PHE A 394 -9.53 -22.09 -3.86
CA PHE A 394 -10.64 -21.45 -4.58
C PHE A 394 -10.27 -21.00 -6.00
N SER A 395 -9.06 -20.44 -6.18
CA SER A 395 -8.59 -19.85 -7.45
C SER A 395 -7.39 -20.57 -8.07
N GLY A 396 -6.91 -21.67 -7.47
CA GLY A 396 -5.69 -22.33 -7.92
C GLY A 396 -4.47 -21.46 -7.64
N LEU A 397 -3.66 -21.16 -8.66
CA LEU A 397 -2.43 -20.40 -8.51
C LEU A 397 -2.70 -18.89 -8.48
N HIS A 398 -2.36 -18.25 -7.36
CA HIS A 398 -2.44 -16.80 -7.16
C HIS A 398 -1.44 -16.05 -8.06
N HIS A 399 -1.70 -14.79 -8.40
CA HIS A 399 -0.87 -13.97 -9.31
C HIS A 399 0.39 -13.38 -8.66
N SER A 400 0.96 -14.03 -7.64
CA SER A 400 2.08 -13.47 -6.85
C SER A 400 3.43 -14.13 -7.12
N HIS A 401 3.55 -15.12 -7.99
CA HIS A 401 4.76 -15.93 -8.18
C HIS A 401 5.82 -15.30 -9.11
N GLN A 402 5.96 -13.97 -9.13
CA GLN A 402 6.96 -13.32 -9.98
C GLN A 402 8.40 -13.66 -9.58
N ALA A 403 8.72 -13.69 -8.28
CA ALA A 403 10.06 -14.07 -7.83
C ALA A 403 10.40 -15.55 -8.14
N PRO A 404 9.50 -16.52 -7.92
CA PRO A 404 9.60 -17.88 -8.46
C PRO A 404 9.90 -17.97 -9.96
N MET A 405 9.16 -17.23 -10.80
CA MET A 405 9.39 -17.23 -12.25
C MET A 405 10.79 -16.73 -12.59
N LEU A 406 11.19 -15.61 -11.98
CA LEU A 406 12.52 -15.02 -12.16
C LEU A 406 13.63 -15.98 -11.72
N ALA A 407 13.45 -16.71 -10.61
CA ALA A 407 14.41 -17.70 -10.12
C ALA A 407 14.50 -18.95 -11.01
N GLY A 408 13.37 -19.36 -11.61
CA GLY A 408 13.27 -20.47 -12.54
C GLY A 408 13.65 -21.84 -11.95
N SER A 409 14.41 -22.64 -12.69
CA SER A 409 14.66 -24.06 -12.35
C SER A 409 15.51 -24.29 -11.10
N ASN A 410 16.17 -23.25 -10.59
CA ASN A 410 16.96 -23.26 -9.36
C ASN A 410 16.24 -22.57 -8.19
N GLY A 411 14.93 -22.33 -8.28
CA GLY A 411 14.17 -21.62 -7.26
C GLY A 411 14.14 -22.34 -5.90
N THR A 412 14.89 -21.82 -4.94
CA THR A 412 14.67 -22.08 -3.51
C THR A 412 13.67 -21.05 -2.96
N PRO A 413 12.80 -21.39 -1.99
CA PRO A 413 11.88 -20.43 -1.38
C PRO A 413 12.66 -19.26 -0.74
N TYR A 414 12.33 -18.03 -1.13
CA TYR A 414 12.91 -16.81 -0.53
C TYR A 414 12.46 -16.58 0.93
N ASN A 415 11.57 -17.41 1.48
CA ASN A 415 10.96 -17.24 2.79
C ASN A 415 11.29 -18.34 3.82
N GLY A 416 12.21 -19.26 3.53
CA GLY A 416 12.61 -20.32 4.48
C GLY A 416 11.51 -21.36 4.79
N GLU A 417 10.37 -21.36 4.09
CA GLU A 417 9.36 -22.42 4.19
C GLU A 417 9.84 -23.65 3.40
N ALA A 418 10.23 -24.71 4.10
CA ALA A 418 10.65 -25.96 3.47
C ALA A 418 9.48 -26.65 2.74
N GLY A 419 9.67 -26.94 1.45
CA GLY A 419 8.80 -27.81 0.66
C GLY A 419 9.57 -28.38 -0.54
N PRO A 420 9.15 -29.52 -1.13
CA PRO A 420 9.79 -30.07 -2.32
C PRO A 420 9.82 -29.03 -3.44
N ILE A 421 10.85 -29.10 -4.28
CA ILE A 421 11.19 -28.14 -5.35
C ILE A 421 10.00 -27.84 -6.29
N GLY A 422 9.01 -28.75 -6.38
CA GLY A 422 7.76 -28.57 -7.14
C GLY A 422 6.70 -27.65 -6.51
N ASN A 423 6.87 -27.18 -5.26
CA ASN A 423 5.88 -26.29 -4.62
C ASN A 423 6.08 -24.81 -4.95
N TRP A 424 7.22 -24.45 -5.57
CA TRP A 424 7.69 -23.05 -5.61
C TRP A 424 8.24 -22.60 -6.95
N SER A 425 8.19 -23.44 -7.99
CA SER A 425 8.56 -23.12 -9.37
C SER A 425 7.51 -23.68 -10.32
N GLY A 426 7.67 -23.45 -11.62
CA GLY A 426 6.89 -24.19 -12.62
C GLY A 426 7.08 -25.70 -12.45
N TRP A 427 6.05 -26.47 -12.82
CA TRP A 427 6.05 -27.92 -12.69
C TRP A 427 6.89 -28.55 -13.81
N GLN A 428 8.05 -29.09 -13.43
CA GLN A 428 9.03 -29.66 -14.34
C GLN A 428 8.75 -31.15 -14.60
N LEU A 429 8.64 -31.54 -15.87
CA LEU A 429 8.40 -32.91 -16.31
C LEU A 429 9.73 -33.67 -16.50
N PRO A 430 9.81 -34.95 -16.11
CA PRO A 430 11.01 -35.76 -16.32
C PRO A 430 11.39 -35.87 -17.80
N GLY A 431 12.69 -35.89 -18.09
CA GLY A 431 13.21 -35.99 -19.47
C GLY A 431 13.35 -34.67 -20.21
N TYR A 432 12.91 -33.56 -19.60
CA TYR A 432 13.03 -32.21 -20.15
C TYR A 432 14.12 -31.39 -19.46
N ARG A 433 14.61 -30.36 -20.14
CA ARG A 433 15.55 -29.38 -19.60
C ARG A 433 14.88 -28.02 -19.46
N TYR A 434 15.11 -27.35 -18.34
CA TYR A 434 14.50 -26.06 -18.00
C TYR A 434 15.57 -24.98 -17.78
N PRO A 435 16.21 -24.46 -18.85
CA PRO A 435 17.28 -23.47 -18.72
C PRO A 435 16.73 -22.10 -18.31
N ASN A 436 17.45 -21.39 -17.43
CA ASN A 436 17.17 -19.99 -17.11
C ASN A 436 17.69 -19.04 -18.20
N SER A 437 17.03 -17.89 -18.35
CA SER A 437 17.50 -16.73 -19.13
C SER A 437 18.36 -15.77 -18.30
N SER A 438 19.07 -14.85 -18.97
CA SER A 438 19.98 -13.88 -18.33
C SER A 438 19.31 -13.00 -17.27
N HIS A 439 18.01 -12.69 -17.41
CA HIS A 439 17.30 -11.85 -16.43
C HIS A 439 17.24 -12.46 -15.02
N SER A 440 17.26 -13.80 -14.90
CA SER A 440 17.35 -14.49 -13.60
C SER A 440 18.62 -14.12 -12.80
N SER A 441 19.66 -13.66 -13.49
CA SER A 441 20.98 -13.35 -12.94
C SER A 441 21.23 -11.85 -12.73
N ILE A 442 20.23 -10.99 -12.98
CA ILE A 442 20.33 -9.55 -12.66
C ILE A 442 20.54 -9.38 -11.15
N GLU A 443 21.43 -8.48 -10.74
CA GLU A 443 21.81 -8.25 -9.34
C GLU A 443 20.64 -7.65 -8.53
N GLU A 444 20.13 -6.49 -8.95
CA GLU A 444 19.02 -5.77 -8.30
C GLU A 444 17.63 -6.40 -8.54
N LYS A 445 17.58 -7.58 -9.17
CA LYS A 445 16.36 -8.37 -9.46
C LYS A 445 15.21 -7.49 -10.00
N CYS A 446 14.14 -7.37 -9.23
CA CYS A 446 12.91 -6.67 -9.58
C CYS A 446 13.15 -5.17 -9.74
N ALA A 447 13.96 -4.57 -8.88
CA ALA A 447 14.13 -3.12 -8.77
C ALA A 447 14.81 -2.53 -10.02
N GLN A 448 15.70 -3.29 -10.66
CA GLN A 448 16.39 -2.88 -11.89
C GLN A 448 15.40 -2.44 -12.98
N CYS A 449 14.26 -3.13 -13.10
CA CYS A 449 13.25 -2.82 -14.11
C CYS A 449 12.07 -2.04 -13.53
N HIS A 450 11.48 -2.54 -12.44
CA HIS A 450 10.24 -1.99 -11.89
C HIS A 450 10.43 -0.64 -11.20
N MET A 451 11.63 -0.39 -10.64
CA MET A 451 11.94 0.86 -9.95
C MET A 451 12.91 1.76 -10.74
N ALA A 452 13.20 1.41 -11.99
CA ALA A 452 14.08 2.18 -12.87
C ALA A 452 13.62 3.64 -12.95
N THR A 453 14.44 4.57 -12.46
CA THR A 453 14.06 5.98 -12.44
C THR A 453 14.05 6.54 -13.85
N VAL A 454 12.95 7.21 -14.20
CA VAL A 454 12.83 7.93 -15.46
C VAL A 454 13.42 9.32 -15.31
N THR A 455 14.19 9.78 -16.31
CA THR A 455 14.79 11.12 -16.29
C THR A 455 14.26 11.96 -17.45
N GLU A 456 14.30 13.29 -17.31
CA GLU A 456 13.85 14.25 -18.33
C GLU A 456 14.60 14.10 -19.66
N MET A 457 15.79 13.50 -19.64
CA MET A 457 16.57 13.13 -20.83
C MET A 457 16.05 11.88 -21.54
N ALA A 458 14.83 11.44 -21.24
CA ALA A 458 14.19 10.35 -21.93
C ALA A 458 14.19 10.64 -23.42
N ASP A 459 14.71 9.68 -24.17
CA ASP A 459 14.87 9.77 -25.60
C ASP A 459 13.53 10.16 -26.24
N THR A 460 13.38 11.45 -26.56
CA THR A 460 12.15 12.00 -27.13
C THR A 460 11.85 11.38 -28.49
N ALA A 461 12.82 10.68 -29.10
CA ALA A 461 12.62 9.90 -30.31
C ALA A 461 11.85 8.58 -30.06
N LEU A 462 11.92 8.02 -28.84
CA LEU A 462 11.22 6.78 -28.47
C LEU A 462 9.86 7.02 -27.81
N ILE A 463 9.73 8.13 -27.09
CA ILE A 463 8.50 8.50 -26.37
C ILE A 463 8.07 9.88 -26.87
N PRO A 464 7.24 9.97 -27.93
CA PRO A 464 6.87 11.23 -28.58
C PRO A 464 5.80 12.01 -27.81
N ILE A 465 5.76 11.87 -26.48
CA ILE A 465 4.88 12.61 -25.58
C ILE A 465 5.71 13.36 -24.53
N PRO A 466 5.25 14.54 -24.08
CA PRO A 466 6.01 15.35 -23.12
C PRO A 466 6.31 14.57 -21.84
N TYR A 467 7.56 14.62 -21.37
CA TYR A 467 8.02 14.01 -20.11
C TYR A 467 7.07 14.28 -18.94
N THR A 468 6.46 15.46 -18.91
CA THR A 468 5.54 15.88 -17.87
C THR A 468 4.27 15.01 -17.75
N GLN A 469 3.88 14.29 -18.79
CA GLN A 469 2.69 13.45 -18.80
C GLN A 469 2.94 12.06 -18.21
N TRP A 470 4.16 11.52 -18.38
CA TRP A 470 4.44 10.12 -18.06
C TRP A 470 5.50 9.91 -16.96
N ARG A 471 6.21 10.96 -16.53
CA ARG A 471 7.30 10.88 -15.51
C ARG A 471 6.94 10.21 -14.18
N ASN A 472 5.65 10.11 -13.86
CA ASN A 472 5.13 9.56 -12.59
C ASN A 472 4.20 8.36 -12.81
N LYS A 473 4.26 7.77 -14.00
CA LYS A 473 3.41 6.65 -14.42
C LYS A 473 4.18 5.33 -14.48
N MET A 474 5.51 5.38 -14.59
CA MET A 474 6.40 4.21 -14.66
C MET A 474 7.65 4.42 -13.82
N GLY A 475 8.27 3.32 -13.40
CA GLY A 475 9.49 3.34 -12.62
C GLY A 475 9.28 3.84 -11.18
N GLY A 476 10.39 4.09 -10.49
CA GLY A 476 10.34 4.62 -9.11
C GLY A 476 9.41 3.80 -8.21
N HIS A 477 8.54 4.48 -7.48
CA HIS A 477 7.55 3.84 -6.59
C HIS A 477 6.18 3.61 -7.26
N THR A 478 6.06 3.77 -8.59
CA THR A 478 4.89 3.24 -9.30
C THR A 478 5.01 1.73 -9.49
N PHE A 479 6.25 1.23 -9.47
CA PHE A 479 6.66 -0.15 -9.75
C PHE A 479 6.27 -0.64 -11.16
N SER A 480 5.77 0.25 -12.02
CA SER A 480 5.28 -0.11 -13.35
C SER A 480 6.41 0.00 -14.38
N VAL A 481 6.60 -1.05 -15.17
CA VAL A 481 7.53 -1.03 -16.30
C VAL A 481 6.86 -0.45 -17.55
N VAL A 482 5.54 -0.58 -17.65
CA VAL A 482 4.73 -0.11 -18.79
C VAL A 482 3.68 0.88 -18.29
N TRP A 483 3.38 1.90 -19.08
CA TRP A 483 2.21 2.75 -18.91
C TRP A 483 1.37 2.67 -20.15
N ASN A 484 0.11 2.29 -19.95
CA ASN A 484 -0.87 2.07 -21.00
C ASN A 484 -1.62 3.35 -21.41
N HIS A 485 -0.99 4.51 -21.24
CA HIS A 485 -1.60 5.83 -21.49
C HIS A 485 -2.96 6.09 -20.81
N ASP A 486 -3.30 5.36 -19.75
CA ASP A 486 -4.64 5.35 -19.12
C ASP A 486 -5.76 4.83 -20.07
N THR A 487 -5.40 4.05 -21.09
CA THR A 487 -6.24 3.38 -22.12
C THR A 487 -5.99 1.87 -22.16
N PRO A 488 -6.49 1.10 -21.17
CA PRO A 488 -6.22 -0.35 -21.07
C PRO A 488 -6.64 -1.20 -22.29
N ASP A 489 -7.58 -0.71 -23.09
CA ASP A 489 -8.11 -1.40 -24.27
C ASP A 489 -7.38 -1.03 -25.58
N ASP A 490 -6.46 -0.06 -25.54
CA ASP A 490 -5.67 0.39 -26.70
C ASP A 490 -4.18 0.20 -26.43
N ALA A 491 -3.62 -0.93 -26.88
CA ALA A 491 -2.20 -1.20 -26.71
C ALA A 491 -1.31 -0.37 -27.66
N THR A 492 -1.87 0.39 -28.62
CA THR A 492 -1.09 1.09 -29.64
C THR A 492 -0.37 2.33 -29.11
N ASP A 493 -0.77 2.82 -27.94
CA ASP A 493 -0.16 3.96 -27.26
C ASP A 493 0.53 3.61 -25.94
N ASP A 494 0.69 2.30 -25.67
CA ASP A 494 1.48 1.80 -24.56
C ASP A 494 2.94 2.25 -24.67
N ILE A 495 3.56 2.51 -23.52
CA ILE A 495 4.96 2.93 -23.43
C ILE A 495 5.67 2.07 -22.40
N VAL A 496 6.85 1.56 -22.77
CA VAL A 496 7.78 0.89 -21.85
C VAL A 496 8.77 1.90 -21.29
N ASN A 497 9.16 1.71 -20.03
CA ASN A 497 10.30 2.36 -19.41
C ASN A 497 11.62 1.70 -19.89
N PRO A 498 12.40 2.34 -20.78
CA PRO A 498 13.59 1.71 -21.35
C PRO A 498 14.80 1.70 -20.38
N TYR A 499 14.74 2.48 -19.30
CA TYR A 499 15.90 2.73 -18.45
C TYR A 499 16.39 1.48 -17.71
N GLY A 500 15.47 0.58 -17.33
CA GLY A 500 15.84 -0.70 -16.72
C GLY A 500 16.46 -1.69 -17.70
N CYS A 501 16.32 -1.46 -19.01
CA CYS A 501 16.77 -2.39 -20.05
C CYS A 501 18.06 -1.93 -20.75
N ARG A 502 18.29 -0.62 -20.81
CA ARG A 502 19.26 0.01 -21.73
C ARG A 502 20.71 -0.41 -21.53
N GLU A 503 21.07 -0.80 -20.32
CA GLU A 503 22.43 -1.24 -19.99
C GLU A 503 22.83 -2.51 -20.76
N CYS A 504 21.87 -3.40 -20.97
CA CYS A 504 22.10 -4.69 -21.63
C CYS A 504 21.57 -4.73 -23.08
N HIS A 505 20.44 -4.07 -23.34
CA HIS A 505 19.72 -4.15 -24.62
C HIS A 505 19.87 -2.90 -25.51
N GLY A 506 20.44 -1.81 -24.99
CA GLY A 506 20.50 -0.53 -25.69
C GLY A 506 19.13 0.14 -25.78
N VAL A 507 18.59 0.30 -26.99
CA VAL A 507 17.28 0.94 -27.20
C VAL A 507 16.19 -0.11 -27.14
N VAL A 508 15.24 0.06 -26.22
CA VAL A 508 14.09 -0.84 -26.03
C VAL A 508 12.80 -0.07 -26.24
N SER A 509 11.97 -0.53 -27.18
CA SER A 509 10.62 -0.04 -27.47
C SER A 509 9.55 -1.03 -27.00
N MET A 510 8.28 -0.63 -27.01
CA MET A 510 7.17 -1.57 -26.79
C MET A 510 7.19 -2.71 -27.80
N GLU A 511 7.39 -2.39 -29.09
CA GLU A 511 7.49 -3.40 -30.15
C GLU A 511 8.57 -4.45 -29.86
N PHE A 512 9.74 -4.05 -29.34
CA PHE A 512 10.79 -4.99 -28.93
C PHE A 512 10.30 -5.94 -27.82
N VAL A 513 9.59 -5.41 -26.82
CA VAL A 513 9.03 -6.22 -25.72
C VAL A 513 7.98 -7.19 -26.24
N GLU A 514 7.04 -6.73 -27.06
CA GLU A 514 5.99 -7.56 -27.66
C GLU A 514 6.57 -8.69 -28.50
N GLN A 515 7.57 -8.40 -29.34
CA GLN A 515 8.27 -9.42 -30.12
C GLN A 515 8.96 -10.46 -29.21
N SER A 516 9.52 -10.03 -28.08
CA SER A 516 10.14 -10.94 -27.10
C SER A 516 9.11 -11.85 -26.40
N GLN A 517 7.87 -11.39 -26.24
CA GLN A 517 6.78 -12.11 -25.59
C GLN A 517 5.98 -12.99 -26.56
N ALA A 518 6.00 -12.69 -27.86
CA ALA A 518 5.19 -13.35 -28.88
C ALA A 518 5.25 -14.88 -28.87
N THR A 519 6.47 -15.44 -28.70
CA THR A 519 6.65 -16.90 -28.63
C THR A 519 5.93 -17.50 -27.43
N ILE A 520 5.96 -16.83 -26.27
CA ILE A 520 5.30 -17.30 -25.06
C ILE A 520 3.79 -17.20 -25.19
N HIS A 521 3.25 -16.13 -25.80
CA HIS A 521 1.82 -16.03 -26.08
C HIS A 521 1.32 -17.17 -26.98
N VAL A 522 2.03 -17.48 -28.06
CA VAL A 522 1.67 -18.60 -28.95
C VAL A 522 1.64 -19.93 -28.19
N LEU A 523 2.64 -20.19 -27.35
CA LEU A 523 2.70 -21.41 -26.54
C LEU A 523 1.61 -21.45 -25.45
N LEU A 524 1.28 -20.31 -24.85
CA LEU A 524 0.16 -20.20 -23.91
C LEU A 524 -1.17 -20.51 -24.60
N ASP A 525 -1.40 -19.98 -25.80
CA ASP A 525 -2.61 -20.23 -26.58
C ASP A 525 -2.71 -21.70 -27.01
N GLU A 526 -1.60 -22.29 -27.45
CA GLU A 526 -1.54 -23.70 -27.82
C GLU A 526 -1.81 -24.62 -26.62
N LEU A 527 -1.15 -24.38 -25.49
CA LEU A 527 -1.37 -25.15 -24.28
C LEU A 527 -2.81 -24.99 -23.77
N ARG A 528 -3.35 -23.76 -23.79
CA ARG A 528 -4.74 -23.47 -23.44
C ARG A 528 -5.70 -24.31 -24.28
N ALA A 529 -5.49 -24.38 -25.59
CA ALA A 529 -6.36 -25.12 -26.52
C ALA A 529 -6.33 -26.65 -26.30
N LEU A 530 -5.25 -27.19 -25.73
CA LEU A 530 -5.13 -28.62 -25.40
C LEU A 530 -5.77 -28.99 -24.06
N LEU A 531 -6.10 -28.01 -23.22
CA LEU A 531 -6.59 -28.24 -21.86
C LEU A 531 -8.12 -28.19 -21.78
N PRO A 532 -8.74 -29.02 -20.91
CA PRO A 532 -10.15 -28.88 -20.60
C PRO A 532 -10.47 -27.51 -19.98
N HIS A 533 -11.54 -26.86 -20.44
CA HIS A 533 -11.94 -25.51 -19.99
C HIS A 533 -12.93 -25.50 -18.82
N ARG A 534 -12.93 -24.39 -18.08
CA ARG A 534 -13.77 -24.20 -16.89
C ARG A 534 -15.26 -24.25 -17.22
N THR A 535 -15.65 -23.64 -18.33
CA THR A 535 -17.05 -23.52 -18.76
C THR A 535 -17.18 -24.07 -20.18
N SER A 536 -18.20 -24.90 -20.41
CA SER A 536 -18.48 -25.43 -21.75
C SER A 536 -18.77 -24.29 -22.73
N GLY A 537 -17.99 -24.18 -23.80
CA GLY A 537 -18.12 -23.13 -24.82
C GLY A 537 -17.29 -21.87 -24.57
N ASP A 538 -16.66 -21.73 -23.39
CA ASP A 538 -15.70 -20.67 -23.10
C ASP A 538 -14.28 -21.26 -23.14
N THR A 539 -13.45 -20.73 -24.03
CA THR A 539 -12.07 -21.19 -24.24
C THR A 539 -11.04 -20.25 -23.62
N SER A 540 -11.47 -19.22 -22.88
CA SER A 540 -10.58 -18.18 -22.33
C SER A 540 -9.64 -18.70 -21.24
N ALA A 541 -10.09 -19.66 -20.43
CA ALA A 541 -9.32 -20.19 -19.31
C ALA A 541 -9.44 -21.73 -19.17
N PRO A 542 -8.31 -22.44 -18.99
CA PRO A 542 -8.33 -23.85 -18.66
C PRO A 542 -8.87 -24.08 -17.24
N LYS A 543 -9.29 -25.30 -16.93
CA LYS A 543 -9.59 -25.72 -15.56
C LYS A 543 -8.37 -25.55 -14.66
N PHE A 544 -8.59 -25.27 -13.39
CA PHE A 544 -7.52 -25.23 -12.41
C PHE A 544 -6.87 -26.62 -12.23
N HIS A 545 -5.57 -26.65 -11.94
CA HIS A 545 -4.81 -27.89 -11.71
C HIS A 545 -5.35 -28.74 -10.55
N THR A 546 -6.14 -28.15 -9.65
CA THR A 546 -6.80 -28.83 -8.53
C THR A 546 -8.10 -29.55 -8.93
N ASP A 547 -8.61 -29.36 -10.14
CA ASP A 547 -9.85 -30.02 -10.59
C ASP A 547 -9.62 -31.55 -10.69
N ALA A 548 -10.48 -32.29 -9.98
CA ALA A 548 -10.39 -33.75 -9.86
C ALA A 548 -10.64 -34.50 -11.19
N SER A 549 -11.31 -33.87 -12.16
CA SER A 549 -11.57 -34.45 -13.49
C SER A 549 -10.36 -34.46 -14.42
N LEU A 550 -9.29 -33.73 -14.09
CA LEU A 550 -8.09 -33.65 -14.93
C LEU A 550 -7.21 -34.89 -14.74
N THR A 551 -6.68 -35.42 -15.86
CA THR A 551 -5.60 -36.41 -15.80
C THR A 551 -4.33 -35.80 -15.20
N LYS A 552 -3.40 -36.66 -14.75
CA LYS A 552 -2.11 -36.20 -14.19
C LYS A 552 -1.38 -35.22 -15.12
N VAL A 553 -1.34 -35.51 -16.42
CA VAL A 553 -0.68 -34.63 -17.41
C VAL A 553 -1.45 -33.32 -17.60
N GLN A 554 -2.78 -33.35 -17.59
CA GLN A 554 -3.61 -32.14 -17.67
C GLN A 554 -3.46 -31.25 -16.44
N LYS A 555 -3.28 -31.82 -15.24
CA LYS A 555 -3.01 -31.03 -14.02
C LYS A 555 -1.69 -30.27 -14.14
N VAL A 556 -0.64 -30.93 -14.63
CA VAL A 556 0.66 -30.29 -14.88
C VAL A 556 0.53 -29.19 -15.94
N GLY A 557 -0.12 -29.48 -17.07
CA GLY A 557 -0.34 -28.48 -18.12
C GLY A 557 -1.14 -27.27 -17.63
N ALA A 558 -2.22 -27.49 -16.87
CA ALA A 558 -3.00 -26.42 -16.27
C ALA A 558 -2.17 -25.59 -15.29
N TYR A 559 -1.37 -26.23 -14.43
CA TYR A 559 -0.49 -25.53 -13.49
C TYR A 559 0.51 -24.65 -14.23
N ASN A 560 1.23 -25.20 -15.22
CA ASN A 560 2.24 -24.46 -15.97
C ASN A 560 1.65 -23.33 -16.81
N TRP A 561 0.44 -23.54 -17.37
CA TRP A 561 -0.29 -22.47 -18.04
C TRP A 561 -0.54 -21.29 -17.11
N TYR A 562 -1.13 -21.55 -15.93
CA TYR A 562 -1.36 -20.50 -14.94
C TYR A 562 -0.05 -19.90 -14.40
N PHE A 563 1.00 -20.71 -14.20
CA PHE A 563 2.29 -20.24 -13.71
C PHE A 563 2.95 -19.26 -14.67
N VAL A 564 2.91 -19.52 -15.98
CA VAL A 564 3.47 -18.59 -16.97
C VAL A 564 2.51 -17.42 -17.26
N ASN A 565 1.21 -17.68 -17.35
CA ASN A 565 0.22 -16.65 -17.65
C ASN A 565 0.10 -15.62 -16.52
N ASN A 566 -0.09 -16.05 -15.27
CA ASN A 566 -0.36 -15.17 -14.13
C ASN A 566 0.90 -14.54 -13.54
N ASP A 567 2.09 -14.91 -14.03
CA ASP A 567 3.31 -14.13 -13.79
C ASP A 567 3.23 -12.75 -14.46
N ASN A 568 2.41 -12.61 -15.52
CA ASN A 568 2.13 -11.40 -16.29
C ASN A 568 3.37 -10.75 -16.97
N SER A 569 4.56 -11.33 -16.89
CA SER A 569 5.72 -10.85 -17.67
C SER A 569 5.79 -11.47 -19.07
N TYR A 570 5.00 -12.52 -19.33
CA TYR A 570 4.99 -13.31 -20.57
C TYR A 570 6.39 -13.72 -21.03
N GLY A 571 7.21 -14.14 -20.07
CA GLY A 571 8.58 -14.61 -20.30
C GLY A 571 9.66 -13.54 -20.13
N VAL A 572 9.33 -12.26 -19.92
CA VAL A 572 10.37 -11.25 -19.65
C VAL A 572 11.13 -11.57 -18.37
N HIS A 573 10.49 -12.10 -17.32
CA HIS A 573 11.21 -12.54 -16.12
C HIS A 573 12.19 -13.69 -16.40
N ASN A 574 11.78 -14.68 -17.20
CA ASN A 574 12.62 -15.84 -17.51
C ASN A 574 12.17 -16.60 -18.78
N HIS A 575 12.56 -16.08 -19.94
CA HIS A 575 12.02 -16.50 -21.23
C HIS A 575 12.25 -17.99 -21.52
N ASN A 576 13.49 -18.46 -21.36
CA ASN A 576 13.89 -19.83 -21.66
C ASN A 576 13.19 -20.82 -20.73
N TYR A 577 13.01 -20.46 -19.47
CA TYR A 577 12.34 -21.30 -18.48
C TYR A 577 10.85 -21.40 -18.76
N ALA A 578 10.18 -20.26 -18.97
CA ALA A 578 8.76 -20.21 -19.33
C ALA A 578 8.48 -21.00 -20.61
N LYS A 579 9.30 -20.81 -21.65
CA LYS A 579 9.22 -21.55 -22.91
C LYS A 579 9.33 -23.06 -22.69
N ALA A 580 10.33 -23.51 -21.94
CA ALA A 580 10.54 -24.94 -21.67
C ALA A 580 9.39 -25.57 -20.87
N LEU A 581 8.79 -24.86 -19.92
CA LEU A 581 7.60 -25.33 -19.20
C LEU A 581 6.42 -25.57 -20.14
N LEU A 582 6.14 -24.61 -21.03
CA LEU A 582 5.02 -24.71 -21.96
C LEU A 582 5.26 -25.80 -23.01
N GLU A 583 6.44 -25.85 -23.62
CA GLU A 583 6.79 -26.86 -24.63
C GLU A 583 6.68 -28.28 -24.06
N ALA A 584 7.23 -28.51 -22.86
CA ALA A 584 7.15 -29.81 -22.21
C ALA A 584 5.70 -30.23 -21.90
N SER A 585 4.87 -29.28 -21.43
CA SER A 585 3.45 -29.54 -21.17
C SER A 585 2.67 -29.84 -22.45
N ILE A 586 2.90 -29.09 -23.53
CA ILE A 586 2.26 -29.28 -24.84
C ILE A 586 2.64 -30.65 -25.41
N GLU A 587 3.93 -31.00 -25.43
CA GLU A 587 4.39 -32.28 -25.96
C GLU A 587 3.78 -33.45 -25.20
N GLN A 588 3.80 -33.42 -23.86
CA GLN A 588 3.22 -34.49 -23.04
C GLN A 588 1.71 -34.61 -23.20
N LEU A 589 0.98 -33.51 -23.39
CA LEU A 589 -0.46 -33.56 -23.68
C LEU A 589 -0.74 -34.18 -25.05
N LYS A 590 0.06 -33.85 -26.07
CA LYS A 590 -0.05 -34.43 -27.42
C LYS A 590 0.31 -35.93 -27.42
N LEU A 591 1.33 -36.34 -26.67
CA LEU A 591 1.71 -37.75 -26.52
C LEU A 591 0.66 -38.53 -25.72
N GLY A 592 0.11 -37.94 -24.66
CA GLY A 592 -1.00 -38.53 -23.87
C GLY A 592 -2.30 -38.68 -24.67
N ALA A 593 -2.49 -37.90 -25.74
CA ALA A 593 -3.57 -38.06 -26.71
C ALA A 593 -3.33 -39.21 -27.72
N GLY A 594 -2.19 -39.91 -27.63
CA GLY A 594 -1.79 -41.00 -28.52
C GLY A 594 -0.75 -41.96 -27.92
N ALA A 595 -1.15 -42.73 -26.89
CA ALA A 595 -0.55 -43.96 -26.35
C ALA A 595 0.37 -43.91 -25.10
N ALA A 596 0.06 -44.84 -24.18
CA ALA A 596 0.85 -45.52 -23.14
C ALA A 596 1.54 -44.71 -22.01
N GLY A 597 0.84 -44.64 -20.87
CA GLY A 597 1.35 -44.92 -19.50
C GLY A 597 2.64 -44.24 -19.03
N LEU A 598 2.51 -43.12 -18.32
CA LEU A 598 3.57 -42.58 -17.46
C LEU A 598 3.78 -43.50 -16.23
N VAL A 599 4.91 -44.21 -16.20
CA VAL A 599 5.34 -45.05 -15.08
C VAL A 599 6.18 -44.20 -14.12
N GLY A 600 5.51 -43.34 -13.34
CA GLY A 600 6.13 -42.64 -12.22
C GLY A 600 6.00 -41.11 -12.31
N ILE A 601 5.26 -40.56 -11.35
CA ILE A 601 5.30 -39.15 -10.95
C ILE A 601 5.78 -39.17 -9.51
N SER A 602 6.80 -38.36 -9.18
CA SER A 602 7.15 -38.13 -7.79
C SER A 602 5.97 -37.48 -7.09
N ASP A 603 5.41 -38.20 -6.14
CA ASP A 603 4.19 -37.91 -5.42
C ASP A 603 4.23 -36.55 -4.67
N VAL A 604 3.05 -35.96 -4.47
CA VAL A 604 2.86 -34.75 -3.64
C VAL A 604 2.25 -35.22 -2.32
N PRO A 605 2.82 -34.91 -1.15
CA PRO A 605 2.15 -35.22 0.10
C PRO A 605 0.82 -34.46 0.23
N ASN A 606 -0.24 -35.20 0.58
CA ASN A 606 -1.67 -34.84 0.71
C ASN A 606 -2.57 -35.14 -0.51
N ASP A 607 -2.29 -36.22 -1.23
CA ASP A 607 -3.39 -37.06 -1.74
C ASP A 607 -4.03 -37.92 -0.64
#